data_AF-A0AAJ2ULY3-F1
#
_entry.id   AF-A0AAJ2ULY3-F1
#
_cell.length_a   1.000
_cell.length_b   1.000
_cell.length_c   1.000
_cell.angle_alpha   90.00
_cell.angle_beta   90.00
_cell.angle_gamma   90.00
#
_symmetry.space_group_name_H-M   'P 1'
#
loop_
_entity.id
_entity.type
_entity.pdbx_description
1 polymer ?
#
loop_
_entity_poly.entity_id
_entity_poly.type
_entity_poly.pdbx_seq_one_letter_code
_entity_poly.pdbx_strand_id
1 'polypeptide(L)'
;MRPHAEIAEVWPRDGRIRLLGRIHGVPAGGTWRLILTRRSHAGLRLRYDAAVQGDRFESELPVDDLAASDRAPVEEWDIHLTDGEVELRAGKHLDDVRGKKRIFVYPEQRTGDLRVRPYYTIKDNLSLECRTGGPA
;
A
#
# COMPACT_ATOMS: atom_id res chain seq x y z
N MET A 1 -9.38 -16.90 -9.76
CA MET A 1 -8.52 -16.10 -8.86
C MET A 1 -9.35 -15.60 -7.69
N ARG A 2 -8.74 -15.40 -6.52
CA ARG A 2 -9.43 -14.81 -5.38
C ARG A 2 -9.61 -13.29 -5.61
N PRO A 3 -10.66 -12.67 -5.07
CA PRO A 3 -10.80 -11.22 -5.12
C PRO A 3 -9.56 -10.49 -4.58
N HIS A 4 -9.14 -9.44 -5.26
CA HIS A 4 -7.99 -8.62 -4.86
C HIS A 4 -8.04 -7.25 -5.53
N ALA A 5 -7.22 -6.33 -5.01
CA ALA A 5 -6.92 -5.05 -5.65
C ALA A 5 -5.60 -5.22 -6.43
N GLU A 6 -5.68 -5.22 -7.75
CA GLU A 6 -4.52 -5.33 -8.64
C GLU A 6 -3.88 -3.96 -8.84
N ILE A 7 -2.62 -3.81 -8.46
CA ILE A 7 -1.82 -2.60 -8.58
C ILE A 7 -1.31 -2.49 -10.02
N ALA A 8 -1.69 -1.40 -10.66
CA ALA A 8 -1.18 -1.00 -11.96
C ALA A 8 0.08 -0.15 -11.81
N GLU A 9 0.02 0.88 -10.96
CA GLU A 9 1.08 1.88 -10.80
C GLU A 9 1.26 2.27 -9.33
N VAL A 10 2.51 2.57 -8.98
CA VAL A 10 2.91 3.06 -7.66
C VAL A 10 3.80 4.27 -7.87
N TRP A 11 3.40 5.41 -7.34
CA TRP A 11 4.10 6.69 -7.47
C TRP A 11 4.48 7.24 -6.09
N PRO A 12 5.66 6.86 -5.57
CA PRO A 12 6.24 7.47 -4.38
C PRO A 12 6.96 8.75 -4.79
N ARG A 13 6.37 9.91 -4.49
CA ARG A 13 6.93 11.23 -4.83
C ARG A 13 6.33 12.32 -3.92
N ASP A 14 7.10 13.38 -3.70
CA ASP A 14 6.63 14.62 -3.06
C ASP A 14 6.00 14.39 -1.66
N GLY A 15 6.56 13.44 -0.89
CA GLY A 15 6.08 13.11 0.45
C GLY A 15 4.79 12.30 0.46
N ARG A 16 4.40 11.74 -0.68
CA ARG A 16 3.16 10.99 -0.89
C ARG A 16 3.43 9.68 -1.61
N ILE A 17 2.52 8.72 -1.43
CA ILE A 17 2.50 7.49 -2.21
C ILE A 17 1.12 7.38 -2.85
N ARG A 18 1.06 7.60 -4.16
CA ARG A 18 -0.15 7.44 -4.97
C ARG A 18 -0.18 6.05 -5.59
N LEU A 19 -1.34 5.41 -5.51
CA LEU A 19 -1.59 4.06 -5.98
C LEU A 19 -2.73 4.06 -6.99
N LEU A 20 -2.49 3.44 -8.13
CA LEU A 20 -3.52 3.20 -9.14
C LEU A 20 -3.65 1.70 -9.39
N GLY A 21 -4.87 1.24 -9.60
CA GLY A 21 -5.12 -0.17 -9.81
C GLY A 21 -6.54 -0.48 -10.24
N ARG A 22 -6.89 -1.77 -10.14
CA ARG A 22 -8.22 -2.30 -10.45
C ARG A 22 -8.70 -3.24 -9.37
N ILE A 23 -10.01 -3.23 -9.13
CA ILE A 23 -10.70 -4.20 -8.27
C ILE A 23 -11.06 -5.42 -9.12
N HIS A 24 -10.64 -6.61 -8.70
CA HIS A 24 -10.94 -7.85 -9.39
C HIS A 24 -11.69 -8.83 -8.51
N GLY A 25 -12.63 -9.57 -9.12
CA GLY A 25 -13.34 -10.68 -8.50
C GLY A 25 -14.56 -10.30 -7.64
N VAL A 26 -14.85 -9.00 -7.50
CA VAL A 26 -16.07 -8.47 -6.87
C VAL A 26 -16.54 -7.21 -7.61
N PRO A 27 -17.82 -6.83 -7.51
CA PRO A 27 -18.29 -5.53 -8.00
C PRO A 27 -17.61 -4.37 -7.29
N ALA A 28 -17.20 -3.35 -8.05
CA ALA A 28 -16.49 -2.16 -7.54
C ALA A 28 -17.42 -0.96 -7.26
N GLY A 29 -18.69 -1.22 -6.95
CA GLY A 29 -19.65 -0.17 -6.61
C GLY A 29 -19.43 0.39 -5.21
N GLY A 30 -20.03 1.55 -4.92
CA GLY A 30 -20.04 2.13 -3.58
C GLY A 30 -18.79 2.94 -3.21
N THR A 31 -18.60 3.16 -1.92
CA THR A 31 -17.46 3.94 -1.38
C THR A 31 -16.35 2.99 -0.97
N TRP A 32 -15.17 3.17 -1.56
CA TRP A 32 -13.99 2.39 -1.23
C TRP A 32 -12.97 3.23 -0.47
N ARG A 33 -12.17 2.56 0.36
CA ARG A 33 -11.06 3.13 1.11
C ARG A 33 -9.81 2.30 0.97
N LEU A 34 -8.67 2.97 0.92
CA LEU A 34 -7.36 2.37 1.14
C LEU A 34 -7.13 2.22 2.64
N ILE A 35 -6.70 1.03 3.06
CA ILE A 35 -6.35 0.75 4.45
C ILE A 35 -4.91 0.29 4.53
N LEU A 36 -4.14 0.91 5.42
CA LEU A 36 -2.82 0.44 5.80
C LEU A 36 -2.92 -0.14 7.20
N THR A 37 -2.53 -1.40 7.35
CA THR A 37 -2.51 -2.10 8.64
C THR A 37 -1.06 -2.33 9.06
N ARG A 38 -0.66 -1.87 10.25
CA ARG A 38 0.69 -2.12 10.77
C ARG A 38 0.84 -3.60 11.09
N ARG A 39 1.84 -4.27 10.50
CA ARG A 39 1.99 -5.72 10.59
C ARG A 39 2.29 -6.21 12.02
N SER A 40 3.04 -5.43 12.80
CA SER A 40 3.35 -5.74 14.20
C SER A 40 2.19 -5.46 15.16
N HIS A 41 1.21 -4.65 14.76
CA HIS A 41 0.07 -4.28 15.59
C HIS A 41 -1.16 -4.02 14.72
N ALA A 42 -1.93 -5.07 14.44
CA ALA A 42 -3.07 -5.02 13.52
C ALA A 42 -4.20 -4.05 13.93
N GLY A 43 -4.22 -3.60 15.20
CA GLY A 43 -5.13 -2.57 15.68
C GLY A 43 -4.83 -1.18 15.14
N LEU A 44 -3.58 -0.90 14.73
CA LEU A 44 -3.19 0.38 14.15
C LEU A 44 -3.46 0.38 12.64
N ARG A 45 -4.49 1.11 12.24
CA ARG A 45 -4.95 1.20 10.85
C ARG A 45 -5.10 2.65 10.40
N LEU A 46 -4.44 3.01 9.30
CA LEU A 46 -4.66 4.26 8.59
C LEU A 46 -5.69 4.05 7.48
N ARG A 47 -6.50 5.07 7.19
CA ARG A 47 -7.59 4.99 6.21
C ARG A 47 -7.59 6.22 5.33
N TYR A 48 -7.70 6.01 4.02
CA TYR A 48 -7.79 7.06 3.02
C TYR A 48 -8.91 6.74 2.04
N ASP A 49 -9.53 7.76 1.48
CA ASP A 49 -10.53 7.54 0.44
C ASP A 49 -9.88 6.97 -0.82
N ALA A 50 -10.62 6.12 -1.53
CA ALA A 50 -10.25 5.63 -2.84
C ALA A 50 -11.31 6.04 -3.85
N ALA A 51 -10.91 6.84 -4.84
CA ALA A 51 -11.77 7.20 -5.95
C ALA A 51 -11.90 5.98 -6.87
N VAL A 52 -13.13 5.49 -7.05
CA VAL A 52 -13.42 4.33 -7.90
C VAL A 52 -14.29 4.73 -9.08
N GLN A 53 -13.86 4.36 -10.29
CA GLN A 53 -14.59 4.58 -11.54
C GLN A 53 -14.58 3.29 -12.38
N GLY A 54 -15.74 2.67 -12.50
CA GLY A 54 -15.81 1.29 -13.03
C GLY A 54 -15.07 0.35 -12.09
N ASP A 55 -14.09 -0.40 -12.60
CA ASP A 55 -13.21 -1.25 -11.81
C ASP A 55 -11.92 -0.57 -11.37
N ARG A 56 -11.64 0.65 -11.86
CA ARG A 56 -10.38 1.36 -11.60
C ARG A 56 -10.47 2.09 -10.28
N PHE A 57 -9.40 2.04 -9.51
CA PHE A 57 -9.26 2.84 -8.30
C PHE A 57 -8.00 3.69 -8.32
N GLU A 58 -8.09 4.80 -7.60
CA GLU A 58 -6.97 5.66 -7.26
C GLU A 58 -7.06 6.03 -5.78
N SER A 59 -5.93 5.98 -5.07
CA SER A 59 -5.83 6.49 -3.71
C SER A 59 -4.42 7.01 -3.45
N GLU A 60 -4.28 7.86 -2.46
CA GLU A 60 -3.02 8.47 -2.07
C GLU A 60 -2.92 8.54 -0.55
N LEU A 61 -1.70 8.33 -0.04
CA LEU A 61 -1.39 8.48 1.37
C LEU A 61 -0.21 9.45 1.59
N PRO A 62 -0.30 10.37 2.56
CA PRO A 62 0.84 11.15 3.05
C PRO A 62 1.83 10.24 3.79
N VAL A 63 3.12 10.41 3.54
CA VAL A 63 4.17 9.62 4.20
C VAL A 63 4.29 9.98 5.69
N ASP A 64 3.98 11.22 6.06
CA ASP A 64 4.03 11.73 7.43
C ASP A 64 3.04 11.00 8.36
N ASP A 65 1.96 10.44 7.83
CA ASP A 65 0.98 9.71 8.65
C ASP A 65 1.53 8.37 9.17
N LEU A 66 2.58 7.84 8.53
CA LEU A 66 3.27 6.62 8.95
C LEU A 66 4.21 6.85 10.13
N ALA A 67 4.31 8.10 10.58
CA ALA A 67 5.18 8.54 11.63
C ALA A 67 4.56 8.24 13.03
N ALA A 68 4.50 6.97 13.44
CA ALA A 68 3.94 6.56 14.75
C ALA A 68 4.79 7.04 15.95
N SER A 69 4.27 7.18 17.17
CA SER A 69 5.13 7.58 18.31
C SER A 69 5.94 6.42 18.90
N ASP A 70 5.51 5.18 18.68
CA ASP A 70 6.03 3.94 19.28
C ASP A 70 6.85 3.11 18.26
N ARG A 71 7.76 3.76 17.53
CA ARG A 71 8.40 3.13 16.36
C ARG A 71 9.46 2.10 16.72
N ALA A 72 9.39 0.94 16.10
CA ALA A 72 10.55 0.06 15.95
C ALA A 72 11.49 0.60 14.84
N PRO A 73 12.78 0.20 14.81
CA PRO A 73 13.71 0.61 13.76
C PRO A 73 13.25 0.29 12.33
N VAL A 74 12.51 -0.82 12.18
CA VAL A 74 11.90 -1.24 10.92
C VAL A 74 10.47 -1.69 11.17
N GLU A 75 9.55 -1.22 10.34
CA GLU A 75 8.13 -1.56 10.39
C GLU A 75 7.58 -1.81 9.01
N GLU A 76 6.50 -2.58 8.96
CA GLU A 76 5.86 -2.94 7.70
C GLU A 76 4.37 -2.67 7.78
N TRP A 77 3.84 -2.09 6.71
CA TRP A 77 2.44 -1.76 6.56
C TRP A 77 1.84 -2.50 5.38
N ASP A 78 0.75 -3.16 5.67
CA ASP A 78 0.02 -4.03 4.79
C ASP A 78 -1.13 -3.25 4.13
N ILE A 79 -1.12 -3.18 2.79
CA ILE A 79 -2.09 -2.38 2.02
C ILE A 79 -3.30 -3.22 1.59
N HIS A 80 -4.49 -2.69 1.83
CA HIS A 80 -5.76 -3.25 1.42
C HIS A 80 -6.68 -2.18 0.84
N LEU A 81 -7.68 -2.61 0.05
CA LEU A 81 -8.82 -1.80 -0.37
C LEU A 81 -10.10 -2.38 0.25
N THR A 82 -11.01 -1.55 0.73
CA THR A 82 -12.25 -2.03 1.36
C THR A 82 -13.44 -1.13 1.06
N ASP A 83 -14.62 -1.72 0.93
CA ASP A 83 -15.92 -1.03 0.92
C ASP A 83 -16.63 -1.07 2.29
N GLY A 84 -16.01 -1.70 3.29
CA GLY A 84 -16.56 -1.92 4.63
C GLY A 84 -17.10 -3.34 4.86
N GLU A 85 -17.44 -4.07 3.79
CA GLU A 85 -17.88 -5.47 3.87
C GLU A 85 -16.78 -6.42 3.38
N VAL A 86 -16.09 -6.03 2.31
CA VAL A 86 -14.99 -6.76 1.68
C VAL A 86 -13.68 -6.05 1.95
N GLU A 87 -12.64 -6.80 2.28
CA GLU A 87 -11.27 -6.30 2.39
C GLU A 87 -10.36 -7.05 1.41
N LEU A 88 -9.86 -6.33 0.41
CA LEU A 88 -9.08 -6.86 -0.69
C LEU A 88 -7.60 -6.56 -0.47
N ARG A 89 -6.77 -7.60 -0.48
CA ARG A 89 -5.31 -7.41 -0.44
C ARG A 89 -4.82 -6.75 -1.72
N ALA A 90 -4.04 -5.67 -1.59
CA ALA A 90 -3.41 -5.02 -2.72
C ALA A 90 -2.15 -5.77 -3.15
N GLY A 91 -2.00 -6.05 -4.45
CA GLY A 91 -0.87 -6.76 -5.01
C GLY A 91 -0.80 -6.65 -6.52
N LYS A 92 0.15 -7.34 -7.14
CA LYS A 92 0.25 -7.41 -8.60
C LYS A 92 0.42 -8.86 -9.01
N HIS A 93 -0.61 -9.45 -9.60
CA HIS A 93 -0.71 -10.90 -9.85
C HIS A 93 -1.08 -11.25 -11.29
N LEU A 94 -1.56 -10.29 -12.09
CA LEU A 94 -2.15 -10.54 -13.42
C LEU A 94 -1.21 -10.24 -14.59
N ASP A 95 0.04 -9.86 -14.32
CA ASP A 95 1.04 -9.48 -15.33
C ASP A 95 1.98 -10.63 -15.75
N ASP A 96 1.70 -11.86 -15.31
CA ASP A 96 2.52 -13.06 -15.49
C ASP A 96 3.96 -12.98 -14.94
N VAL A 97 4.32 -11.90 -14.23
CA VAL A 97 5.62 -11.73 -13.58
C VAL A 97 5.56 -12.30 -12.17
N ARG A 98 6.50 -13.18 -11.80
CA ARG A 98 6.63 -13.68 -10.42
C ARG A 98 7.89 -13.16 -9.75
N GLY A 99 7.87 -13.07 -8.42
CA GLY A 99 9.07 -12.72 -7.65
C GLY A 99 9.41 -11.22 -7.74
N LYS A 100 8.38 -10.37 -7.76
CA LYS A 100 8.49 -8.93 -8.00
C LYS A 100 9.36 -8.20 -6.99
N LYS A 101 9.52 -8.75 -5.78
CA LYS A 101 10.39 -8.22 -4.73
C LYS A 101 11.82 -7.93 -5.21
N ARG A 102 12.34 -8.69 -6.17
CA ARG A 102 13.70 -8.53 -6.72
C ARG A 102 13.76 -7.69 -8.01
N ILE A 103 12.60 -7.33 -8.57
CA ILE A 103 12.48 -6.68 -9.88
C ILE A 103 12.08 -5.22 -9.71
N PHE A 104 11.12 -4.94 -8.83
CA PHE A 104 10.62 -3.58 -8.59
C PHE A 104 11.32 -2.97 -7.39
N VAL A 105 12.10 -1.92 -7.67
CA VAL A 105 12.71 -1.06 -6.64
C VAL A 105 12.10 0.32 -6.78
N TYR A 106 11.32 0.72 -5.77
CA TYR A 106 10.71 2.04 -5.72
C TYR A 106 11.64 3.04 -5.01
N PRO A 107 11.66 4.32 -5.44
CA PRO A 107 12.37 5.35 -4.72
C PRO A 107 11.77 5.51 -3.32
N GLU A 108 12.66 5.72 -2.35
CA GLU A 108 12.30 5.98 -0.97
C GLU A 108 11.76 7.40 -0.81
N GLN A 109 10.71 7.56 -0.02
CA GLN A 109 10.22 8.84 0.46
C GLN A 109 10.76 9.13 1.85
N ARG A 110 11.03 10.39 2.15
CA ARG A 110 11.61 10.82 3.43
C ARG A 110 10.79 11.91 4.08
N THR A 111 10.65 11.83 5.39
CA THR A 111 10.08 12.88 6.23
C THR A 111 10.73 12.84 7.60
N GLY A 112 11.38 13.93 8.00
CA GLY A 112 12.22 13.93 9.20
C GLY A 112 13.24 12.78 9.19
N ASP A 113 13.18 11.91 10.20
CA ASP A 113 14.02 10.72 10.37
C ASP A 113 13.40 9.43 9.78
N LEU A 114 12.19 9.53 9.22
CA LEU A 114 11.44 8.42 8.65
C LEU A 114 11.75 8.26 7.17
N ARG A 115 12.07 7.03 6.79
CA ARG A 115 12.22 6.57 5.42
C ARG A 115 11.14 5.56 5.10
N VAL A 116 10.40 5.77 4.01
CA VAL A 116 9.30 4.88 3.60
C VAL A 116 9.50 4.43 2.17
N ARG A 117 9.36 3.13 1.93
CA ARG A 117 9.51 2.54 0.60
C ARG A 117 8.43 1.50 0.32
N PRO A 118 7.71 1.61 -0.81
CA PRO A 118 6.88 0.52 -1.30
C PRO A 118 7.73 -0.69 -1.71
N TYR A 119 7.23 -1.88 -1.46
CA TYR A 119 7.85 -3.11 -1.93
C TYR A 119 6.80 -4.21 -2.15
N TYR A 120 7.10 -5.14 -3.05
CA TYR A 120 6.30 -6.36 -3.19
C TYR A 120 6.82 -7.46 -2.25
N THR A 121 5.90 -8.11 -1.55
CA THR A 121 6.17 -9.31 -0.73
C THR A 121 6.50 -10.52 -1.61
N ILE A 122 6.88 -11.64 -0.99
CA ILE A 122 7.11 -12.92 -1.71
C ILE A 122 5.83 -13.41 -2.41
N LYS A 123 4.66 -13.06 -1.87
CA LYS A 123 3.36 -13.38 -2.47
C LYS A 123 2.90 -12.31 -3.47
N ASP A 124 3.80 -11.43 -3.93
CA ASP A 124 3.52 -10.33 -4.86
C ASP A 124 2.43 -9.35 -4.39
N ASN A 125 2.15 -9.30 -3.09
CA ASN A 125 1.33 -8.25 -2.47
C ASN A 125 2.16 -6.98 -2.23
N LEU A 126 1.55 -5.81 -2.39
CA LEU A 126 2.18 -4.52 -2.11
C LEU A 126 2.16 -4.23 -0.60
N SER A 127 3.25 -3.70 -0.09
CA SER A 127 3.41 -3.26 1.30
C SER A 127 4.34 -2.07 1.37
N LEU A 128 4.34 -1.36 2.50
CA LEU A 128 5.32 -0.33 2.78
C LEU A 128 6.30 -0.84 3.84
N GLU A 129 7.57 -0.51 3.68
CA GLU A 129 8.59 -0.64 4.71
C GLU A 129 8.92 0.76 5.22
N CYS A 130 8.79 0.95 6.53
CA CYS A 130 9.15 2.16 7.24
C CYS A 130 10.44 1.90 8.02
N ARG A 131 11.42 2.79 7.91
CA ARG A 131 12.69 2.71 8.67
C ARG A 131 12.94 4.01 9.39
N THR A 132 13.30 3.91 10.65
CA THR A 132 13.63 5.06 11.52
C THR A 132 15.09 4.99 11.91
N GLY A 133 15.75 6.15 12.06
CA GLY A 133 17.10 6.20 12.64
C GLY A 133 18.23 5.60 11.76
N GLY A 134 18.38 6.07 10.52
CA GLY A 134 19.62 5.86 9.76
C GLY A 134 20.16 7.19 9.23
N PRO A 135 21.46 7.26 8.84
CA PRO A 135 22.05 8.51 8.36
C PRO A 135 21.28 9.06 7.15
N ALA A 136 21.19 10.39 7.08
CA ALA A 136 20.64 11.13 5.95
C ALA A 136 21.50 10.98 4.69
#